data_AF-A0A4S4B9D4-F1
#
_entry.id   AF-A0A4S4B9D4-F1
#
_cell.length_a   1.000
_cell.length_b   1.000
_cell.length_c   1.000
_cell.angle_alpha   90.00
_cell.angle_beta   90.00
_cell.angle_gamma   90.00
#
_symmetry.space_group_name_H-M   'P 1'
#
loop_
_entity.id
_entity.type
_entity.pdbx_description
1 polymer ?
#
loop_
_entity_poly.entity_id
_entity_poly.type
_entity_poly.pdbx_seq_one_letter_code
_entity_poly.pdbx_strand_id
1 'polypeptide(L)'
;MDLMRQVNVLGRWQGGTLFGEVVAGHFTVQLVTPLGPPTGATHPLFPHLPYLLGWSDCVARGSDEAVDWYGNWLAAPDGRLPDARADLSWLALGASQGLFDERHALLVLGMQEGQLLGRAYRWEEGQRMDVTCSFGLRASGL
;
A
#
# COMPACT_ATOMS: atom_id res chain seq x y z
N MET A 1 9.32 -9.41 -5.47
CA MET A 1 9.67 -8.02 -5.86
C MET A 1 9.99 -7.26 -4.59
N ASP A 2 11.06 -6.46 -4.56
CA ASP A 2 11.52 -5.78 -3.33
C ASP A 2 10.85 -4.40 -3.17
N LEU A 3 10.16 -4.17 -2.04
CA LEU A 3 9.50 -2.91 -1.70
C LEU A 3 10.52 -1.78 -1.53
N MET A 4 11.67 -2.06 -0.91
CA MET A 4 12.70 -1.06 -0.62
C MET A 4 13.27 -0.45 -1.91
N ARG A 5 13.40 -1.29 -2.95
CA ARG A 5 13.82 -0.85 -4.28
C ARG A 5 12.79 0.05 -4.95
N GLN A 6 11.50 -0.20 -4.75
CA GLN A 6 10.44 0.60 -5.36
C GLN A 6 10.25 1.95 -4.68
N VAL A 7 10.38 2.02 -3.36
CA VAL A 7 10.27 3.30 -2.63
C VAL A 7 11.34 4.29 -3.12
N ASN A 8 12.53 3.81 -3.49
CA ASN A 8 13.66 4.67 -3.91
C ASN A 8 13.69 5.02 -5.42
N VAL A 9 12.60 4.87 -6.16
CA VAL A 9 12.60 5.22 -7.60
C VAL A 9 12.67 6.75 -7.77
N LEU A 10 13.59 7.19 -8.61
CA LEU A 10 13.83 8.62 -8.87
C LEU A 10 12.74 9.24 -9.73
N GLY A 11 12.33 10.46 -9.35
CA GLY A 11 11.49 11.36 -10.14
C GLY A 11 10.05 10.88 -10.40
N ARG A 12 9.59 9.82 -9.73
CA ARG A 12 8.26 9.22 -9.98
C ARG A 12 7.60 8.78 -8.70
N TRP A 13 6.31 9.09 -8.57
CA TRP A 13 5.47 8.45 -7.56
C TRP A 13 5.36 6.97 -7.87
N GLN A 14 5.39 6.16 -6.82
CA GLN A 14 5.20 4.72 -6.91
C GLN A 14 4.05 4.32 -6.03
N GLY A 15 3.38 3.23 -6.41
CA GLY A 15 2.34 2.67 -5.58
C GLY A 15 2.02 1.25 -5.96
N GLY A 16 1.15 0.65 -5.16
CA GLY A 16 0.80 -0.75 -5.28
C GLY A 16 -0.30 -1.12 -4.30
N THR A 17 -0.67 -2.39 -4.32
CA THR A 17 -1.71 -2.93 -3.45
C THR A 17 -1.10 -3.73 -2.30
N LEU A 18 -1.81 -3.74 -1.18
CA LEU A 18 -1.47 -4.40 0.07
C LEU A 18 -2.37 -5.61 0.23
N PHE A 19 -1.76 -6.77 0.36
CA PHE A 19 -2.43 -8.02 0.64
C PHE A 19 -1.99 -8.56 2.00
N GLY A 20 -2.94 -9.07 2.74
CA GLY A 20 -2.69 -9.53 4.10
C GLY A 20 -3.95 -10.03 4.76
N GLU A 21 -3.94 -10.02 6.07
CA GLU A 21 -5.03 -10.52 6.90
C GLU A 21 -5.34 -9.52 8.02
N VAL A 22 -6.57 -9.59 8.54
CA VAL A 22 -6.97 -8.86 9.73
C VAL A 22 -7.24 -9.85 10.85
N VAL A 23 -6.43 -9.79 11.90
CA VAL A 23 -6.56 -10.64 13.10
C VAL A 23 -6.70 -9.73 14.31
N ALA A 24 -7.80 -9.88 15.06
CA ALA A 24 -8.08 -9.10 16.26
C ALA A 24 -7.95 -7.57 16.07
N GLY A 25 -8.35 -7.05 14.90
CA GLY A 25 -8.28 -5.62 14.56
C GLY A 25 -6.90 -5.14 14.10
N HIS A 26 -5.90 -6.01 14.04
CA HIS A 26 -4.59 -5.71 13.47
C HIS A 26 -4.51 -6.19 12.03
N PHE A 27 -4.17 -5.29 11.12
CA PHE A 27 -3.90 -5.63 9.72
C PHE A 27 -2.41 -5.97 9.55
N THR A 28 -2.12 -7.21 9.18
CA THR A 28 -0.77 -7.68 8.86
C THR A 28 -0.59 -7.74 7.36
N VAL A 29 0.24 -6.85 6.81
CA VAL A 29 0.64 -6.91 5.39
C VAL A 29 1.57 -8.10 5.19
N GLN A 30 1.13 -9.07 4.39
CA GLN A 30 1.92 -10.25 4.05
C GLN A 30 2.58 -10.13 2.67
N LEU A 31 1.93 -9.40 1.75
CA LEU A 31 2.39 -9.21 0.37
C LEU A 31 2.10 -7.79 -0.12
N VAL A 32 3.02 -7.25 -0.91
CA VAL A 32 2.85 -5.99 -1.65
C VAL A 32 3.07 -6.24 -3.14
N THR A 33 2.19 -5.69 -3.97
CA THR A 33 2.22 -5.90 -5.43
C THR A 33 2.16 -4.57 -6.17
N PRO A 34 2.61 -4.48 -7.43
CA PRO A 34 2.46 -3.27 -8.22
C PRO A 34 0.97 -3.02 -8.55
N LEU A 35 0.62 -1.78 -8.93
CA LEU A 35 -0.73 -1.42 -9.37
C LEU A 35 -1.15 -2.04 -10.70
N GLY A 36 -0.22 -2.57 -11.48
CA GLY A 36 -0.53 -3.05 -12.83
C GLY A 36 0.67 -3.70 -13.51
N PRO A 37 0.47 -4.18 -14.75
CA PRO A 37 1.57 -4.62 -15.58
C PRO A 37 2.57 -3.47 -15.85
N PRO A 38 3.83 -3.77 -16.20
CA PRO A 38 4.86 -2.78 -16.47
C PRO A 38 4.60 -2.08 -17.82
N THR A 39 3.56 -1.25 -17.87
CA THR A 39 3.11 -0.53 -19.06
C THR A 39 3.01 0.97 -18.74
N GLY A 40 3.78 1.81 -19.45
CA GLY A 40 3.61 3.26 -19.47
C GLY A 40 3.55 3.99 -18.12
N ALA A 41 3.09 5.24 -18.15
CA ALA A 41 2.79 6.02 -16.94
C ALA A 41 1.40 5.62 -16.42
N THR A 42 1.37 4.81 -15.36
CA THR A 42 0.17 4.46 -14.62
C THR A 42 -0.02 5.44 -13.46
N HIS A 43 -1.28 5.76 -13.12
CA HIS A 43 -1.57 6.58 -11.96
C HIS A 43 -1.07 5.86 -10.69
N PRO A 44 -0.35 6.51 -9.77
CA PRO A 44 0.36 5.83 -8.68
C PRO A 44 -0.56 5.36 -7.54
N LEU A 45 -1.87 5.36 -7.75
CA LEU A 45 -2.88 5.03 -6.74
C LEU A 45 -3.94 4.05 -7.24
N PHE A 46 -4.30 4.13 -8.53
CA PHE A 46 -5.43 3.37 -9.08
C PHE A 46 -4.93 2.08 -9.69
N PRO A 47 -5.30 0.92 -9.12
CA PRO A 47 -4.88 -0.37 -9.66
C PRO A 47 -5.58 -0.65 -10.99
N HIS A 48 -4.88 -1.31 -11.89
CA HIS A 48 -5.46 -1.91 -13.08
C HIS A 48 -6.32 -3.11 -12.64
N LEU A 49 -7.65 -3.00 -12.74
CA LEU A 49 -8.59 -3.97 -12.17
C LEU A 49 -8.32 -5.44 -12.56
N PRO A 50 -8.09 -5.79 -13.84
CA PRO A 50 -7.74 -7.18 -14.21
C PRO A 50 -6.46 -7.69 -13.53
N TYR A 51 -5.52 -6.79 -13.24
CA TYR A 51 -4.27 -7.15 -12.58
C TYR A 51 -4.48 -7.36 -11.08
N LEU A 52 -5.29 -6.52 -10.44
CA LEU A 52 -5.69 -6.68 -9.04
C LEU A 52 -6.42 -8.01 -8.83
N LEU A 53 -7.41 -8.30 -9.67
CA LEU A 53 -8.17 -9.56 -9.61
C LEU A 53 -7.26 -10.78 -9.79
N GLY A 54 -6.31 -10.71 -10.74
CA GLY A 54 -5.32 -11.77 -10.92
C GLY A 54 -4.47 -12.00 -9.68
N TRP A 55 -4.07 -10.93 -8.99
CA TRP A 55 -3.36 -11.06 -7.71
C TRP A 55 -4.24 -11.62 -6.60
N SER A 56 -5.48 -11.16 -6.46
CA SER A 56 -6.44 -11.72 -5.49
C SER A 56 -6.62 -13.23 -5.69
N ASP A 57 -6.78 -13.69 -6.93
CA ASP A 57 -6.91 -15.11 -7.25
C ASP A 57 -5.63 -15.90 -6.92
N CYS A 58 -4.45 -15.34 -7.24
CA CYS A 58 -3.18 -15.98 -6.93
C CYS A 58 -2.96 -16.13 -5.42
N VAL A 59 -3.26 -15.08 -4.66
CA VAL A 59 -3.08 -15.04 -3.22
C VAL A 59 -4.05 -16.00 -2.52
N ALA A 60 -5.34 -15.96 -2.89
CA ALA A 60 -6.36 -16.85 -2.33
C ALA A 60 -6.09 -18.34 -2.54
N ARG A 61 -5.34 -18.70 -3.60
CA ARG A 61 -4.95 -20.10 -3.89
C ARG A 61 -3.65 -20.52 -3.21
N GLY A 62 -2.82 -19.57 -2.78
CA GLY A 62 -1.48 -19.82 -2.27
C GLY A 62 -1.34 -19.72 -0.75
N SER A 63 -2.34 -19.17 -0.05
CA SER A 63 -2.36 -19.06 1.41
C SER A 63 -3.39 -20.01 2.02
N ASP A 64 -3.01 -20.72 3.08
CA ASP A 64 -3.96 -21.46 3.92
C ASP A 64 -4.85 -20.52 4.75
N GLU A 65 -4.46 -19.25 4.86
CA GLU A 65 -5.17 -18.17 5.54
C GLU A 65 -6.00 -17.32 4.55
N ALA A 66 -7.02 -16.63 5.06
CA ALA A 66 -7.85 -15.70 4.31
C ALA A 66 -7.09 -14.39 4.02
N VAL A 67 -6.14 -14.45 3.09
CA VAL A 67 -5.39 -13.27 2.62
C VAL A 67 -6.22 -12.55 1.55
N ASP A 68 -6.48 -11.27 1.77
CA ASP A 68 -7.28 -10.43 0.88
C ASP A 68 -6.60 -9.07 0.65
N TRP A 69 -7.15 -8.28 -0.26
CA TRP A 69 -6.75 -6.90 -0.50
C TRP A 69 -7.27 -5.99 0.61
N TYR A 70 -6.36 -5.23 1.23
CA TYR A 70 -6.66 -4.34 2.36
C TYR A 70 -6.17 -2.91 2.15
N GLY A 71 -5.97 -2.53 0.89
CA GLY A 71 -5.67 -1.15 0.50
C GLY A 71 -4.40 -1.03 -0.31
N ASN A 72 -3.87 0.19 -0.37
CA ASN A 72 -2.80 0.56 -1.29
C ASN A 72 -1.65 1.24 -0.56
N TRP A 73 -0.45 1.10 -1.11
CA TRP A 73 0.70 1.89 -0.69
C TRP A 73 1.08 2.92 -1.73
N LEU A 74 1.72 3.99 -1.27
CA LEU A 74 2.19 5.10 -2.08
C LEU A 74 3.56 5.56 -1.57
N ALA A 75 4.50 5.82 -2.47
CA ALA A 75 5.78 6.43 -2.17
C ALA A 75 6.00 7.64 -3.07
N ALA A 76 6.49 8.74 -2.48
CA ALA A 76 6.85 9.92 -3.24
C ALA A 76 8.16 9.70 -4.04
N PRO A 77 8.41 10.52 -5.07
CA PRO A 77 9.68 10.49 -5.79
C PRO A 77 10.88 10.57 -4.86
N ASP A 78 11.97 9.91 -5.26
CA ASP A 78 13.28 10.00 -4.62
C ASP A 78 13.32 9.41 -3.20
N GLY A 79 12.38 8.53 -2.86
CA GLY A 79 12.33 7.83 -1.58
C GLY A 79 12.01 8.71 -0.38
N ARG A 80 11.65 9.98 -0.58
CA ARG A 80 11.26 10.86 0.53
C ARG A 80 9.89 10.46 1.07
N LEU A 81 9.73 10.54 2.38
CA LEU A 81 8.38 10.54 2.95
C LEU A 81 7.76 11.93 2.64
N PRO A 82 6.63 11.99 1.92
CA PRO A 82 5.98 13.26 1.62
C PRO A 82 5.49 13.96 2.89
N ASP A 83 5.04 15.21 2.78
CA ASP A 83 4.36 15.86 3.91
C ASP A 83 2.96 15.29 4.12
N ALA A 84 2.44 15.44 5.35
CA ALA A 84 1.12 14.90 5.70
C ALA A 84 -0.03 15.52 4.88
N ARG A 85 0.12 16.72 4.32
CA ARG A 85 -0.93 17.37 3.50
C ARG A 85 -1.05 16.69 2.13
N ALA A 86 0.07 16.27 1.55
CA ALA A 86 0.08 15.48 0.33
C ALA A 86 -0.61 14.13 0.57
N ASP A 87 -0.34 13.45 1.69
CA ASP A 87 -1.00 12.20 2.07
C ASP A 87 -2.51 12.35 2.11
N LEU A 88 -2.98 13.42 2.76
CA LEU A 88 -4.40 13.74 2.87
C LEU A 88 -5.08 13.93 1.51
N SER A 89 -4.37 14.56 0.57
CA SER A 89 -4.89 14.79 -0.77
C SER A 89 -5.04 13.46 -1.53
N TRP A 90 -4.09 12.54 -1.35
CA TRP A 90 -4.18 11.20 -1.93
C TRP A 90 -5.25 10.33 -1.25
N LEU A 91 -5.37 10.40 0.07
CA LEU A 91 -6.40 9.70 0.82
C LEU A 91 -7.79 10.15 0.38
N ALA A 92 -8.04 11.46 0.34
CA ALA A 92 -9.33 12.01 -0.07
C ALA A 92 -9.65 11.65 -1.53
N LEU A 93 -8.66 11.70 -2.43
CA LEU A 93 -8.84 11.27 -3.81
C LEU A 93 -9.21 9.79 -3.89
N GLY A 94 -8.47 8.91 -3.22
CA GLY A 94 -8.75 7.48 -3.22
C GLY A 94 -10.10 7.13 -2.58
N ALA A 95 -10.45 7.77 -1.47
CA ALA A 95 -11.74 7.61 -0.82
C ALA A 95 -12.90 8.02 -1.73
N SER A 96 -12.76 9.14 -2.48
CA SER A 96 -13.77 9.58 -3.45
C SER A 96 -14.02 8.59 -4.58
N GLN A 97 -13.09 7.66 -4.80
CA GLN A 97 -13.14 6.62 -5.83
C GLN A 97 -13.37 5.21 -5.24
N GLY A 98 -13.64 5.11 -3.93
CA GLY A 98 -13.89 3.82 -3.26
C GLY A 98 -12.66 2.95 -3.03
N LEU A 99 -11.44 3.50 -3.09
CA LEU A 99 -10.22 2.75 -2.77
C LEU A 99 -9.95 2.63 -1.27
N PHE A 100 -10.45 3.59 -0.48
CA PHE A 100 -10.17 3.68 0.95
C PHE A 100 -11.48 3.84 1.71
N ASP A 101 -11.62 3.02 2.74
CA ASP A 101 -12.78 2.93 3.62
C ASP A 101 -12.36 2.38 4.99
N GLU A 102 -13.33 1.92 5.77
CA GLU A 102 -13.14 1.30 7.09
C GLU A 102 -12.47 -0.08 7.03
N ARG A 103 -12.05 -0.55 5.85
CA ARG A 103 -11.34 -1.82 5.65
C ARG A 103 -10.02 -1.58 4.93
N HIS A 104 -10.03 -0.78 3.88
CA HIS A 104 -8.91 -0.54 2.98
C HIS A 104 -8.15 0.73 3.35
N ALA A 105 -6.87 0.57 3.69
CA ALA A 105 -6.01 1.66 4.15
C ALA A 105 -5.13 2.23 3.03
N LEU A 106 -4.72 3.49 3.20
CA LEU A 106 -3.58 4.07 2.50
C LEU A 106 -2.34 3.96 3.39
N LEU A 107 -1.27 3.34 2.87
CA LEU A 107 0.06 3.34 3.49
C LEU A 107 1.01 4.22 2.70
N VAL A 108 1.41 5.36 3.26
CA VAL A 108 2.41 6.24 2.65
C VAL A 108 3.79 5.86 3.16
N LEU A 109 4.73 5.63 2.24
CA LEU A 109 6.06 5.12 2.50
C LEU A 109 7.15 6.11 2.11
N GLY A 110 8.27 6.02 2.81
CA GLY A 110 9.51 6.73 2.50
C GLY A 110 10.70 6.05 3.17
N MET A 111 11.89 6.56 2.89
CA MET A 111 13.16 6.07 3.40
C MET A 111 13.87 7.20 4.13
N GLN A 112 14.40 6.89 5.31
CA GLN A 112 15.27 7.79 6.05
C GLN A 112 16.38 6.96 6.71
N GLU A 113 17.64 7.34 6.48
CA GLU A 113 18.81 6.66 7.07
C GLU A 113 18.82 5.13 6.85
N GLY A 114 18.34 4.68 5.68
CA GLY A 114 18.28 3.26 5.32
C GLY A 114 17.11 2.49 5.95
N GLN A 115 16.26 3.16 6.72
CA GLN A 115 15.07 2.59 7.33
C GLN A 115 13.81 2.96 6.54
N LEU A 116 12.90 2.00 6.46
CA LEU A 116 11.56 2.24 5.92
C LEU A 116 10.74 2.99 6.96
N LEU A 117 10.19 4.12 6.55
CA LEU A 117 9.23 4.91 7.31
C LEU A 117 7.88 4.86 6.63
N GLY A 118 6.83 5.12 7.40
CA GLY A 118 5.54 5.34 6.82
C GLY A 118 4.49 5.87 7.78
N ARG A 119 3.37 6.26 7.19
CA ARG A 119 2.16 6.67 7.87
C ARG A 119 1.00 5.94 7.22
N ALA A 120 0.07 5.46 8.02
CA ALA A 120 -1.10 4.76 7.53
C ALA A 120 -2.36 5.53 7.88
N TYR A 121 -3.33 5.50 6.96
CA TYR A 121 -4.59 6.21 7.09
C TYR A 121 -5.76 5.34 6.62
N ARG A 122 -6.92 5.55 7.23
CA ARG A 122 -8.21 5.00 6.77
C ARG A 122 -9.21 6.12 6.57
N TRP A 123 -10.28 5.79 5.87
CA TRP A 123 -11.39 6.69 5.65
C TRP A 123 -12.64 6.11 6.29
N GLU A 124 -13.19 6.81 7.29
CA GLU A 124 -14.32 6.35 8.09
C GLU A 124 -15.29 7.52 8.28
N GLU A 125 -16.57 7.31 8.01
CA GLU A 125 -17.62 8.32 8.15
C GLU A 125 -17.29 9.69 7.51
N GLY A 126 -16.58 9.69 6.38
CA GLY A 126 -16.19 10.94 5.69
C GLY A 126 -14.98 11.66 6.31
N GLN A 127 -14.26 11.02 7.23
CA GLN A 127 -13.10 11.56 7.93
C GLN A 127 -11.88 10.64 7.79
N ARG A 128 -10.70 11.25 7.91
CA ARG A 128 -9.44 10.51 8.04
C ARG A 128 -9.29 9.97 9.44
N MET A 129 -8.94 8.70 9.56
CA MET A 129 -8.41 8.10 10.78
C MET A 129 -6.94 7.75 10.61
N ASP A 130 -6.12 8.11 11.60
CA ASP A 130 -4.70 7.74 11.65
C ASP A 130 -4.55 6.30 12.14
N VAL A 131 -3.77 5.50 11.41
CA VAL A 131 -3.47 4.11 11.78
C VAL A 131 -2.02 4.02 12.20
N THR A 132 -1.79 3.43 13.38
CA THR A 132 -0.44 3.12 13.82
C THR A 132 0.11 1.99 12.95
N CYS A 133 1.25 2.20 12.31
CA CYS A 133 1.95 1.18 11.54
C CYS A 133 3.37 0.96 12.08
N SER A 134 3.84 -0.28 11.94
CA SER A 134 5.19 -0.68 12.31
C SER A 134 5.75 -1.60 11.24
N PHE A 135 7.03 -1.45 10.91
CA PHE A 135 7.70 -2.25 9.89
C PHE A 135 8.57 -3.31 10.57
N GLY A 136 8.18 -4.57 10.44
CA GLY A 136 9.00 -5.71 10.85
C GLY A 136 9.89 -6.18 9.70
N LEU A 137 11.14 -6.53 9.99
CA LEU A 137 11.93 -7.37 9.10
C LEU A 137 11.34 -8.79 9.16
N ARG A 138 10.75 -9.27 8.06
CA ARG A 138 10.63 -10.72 7.87
C ARG A 138 12.05 -11.23 7.68
N ALA A 139 12.60 -11.91 8.68
CA ALA A 139 13.77 -12.76 8.48
C ALA A 139 13.37 -13.77 7.40
N SER A 140 13.99 -13.66 6.22
CA SER A 140 13.87 -14.67 5.19
C SER A 140 14.36 -15.98 5.79
N GLY A 141 13.43 -16.88 6.14
CA GLY A 141 13.76 -18.26 6.44
C GLY A 141 14.38 -18.89 5.20
N LEU A 142 15.49 -19.59 5.45
CA LEU A 142 16.30 -20.37 4.50
C LEU A 142 15.47 -21.27 3.58
#